data_AF-A0A0M8SSX4-F1
#
_entry.id   AF-A0A0M8SSX4-F1
#
_cell.length_a   1.000
_cell.length_b   1.000
_cell.length_c   1.000
_cell.angle_alpha   90.00
_cell.angle_beta   90.00
_cell.angle_gamma   90.00
#
_symmetry.space_group_name_H-M   'P 1'
#
loop_
_entity.id
_entity.type
_entity.pdbx_description
1 polymer ?
#
loop_
_entity_poly.entity_id
_entity_poly.type
_entity_poly.pdbx_seq_one_letter_code
_entity_poly.pdbx_strand_id
1 'polypeptide(L)'
;AGLAARGTPGAALVDAVADPGDLLVVGTGSRAPVLRALRPSVARYCLAHASCPVLVVPPGPLRADLESVRRRRRWRMPMDARELTGCP
;
A
#
# COMPACT_ATOMS: atom_id res chain seq x y z
N ALA A 1 2.96 -3.66 18.74
CA ALA A 1 3.97 -2.64 18.40
C ALA A 1 4.43 -2.88 16.96
N GLY A 2 4.69 -1.83 16.18
CA GLY A 2 5.29 -1.99 14.84
C GLY A 2 6.82 -2.05 14.94
N LEU A 3 7.46 -2.85 14.11
CA LEU A 3 8.91 -2.90 13.97
C LEU A 3 9.33 -2.17 12.68
N ALA A 4 10.45 -1.45 12.73
CA ALA A 4 11.06 -0.85 11.54
C ALA A 4 12.51 -1.34 11.41
N ALA A 5 12.86 -1.82 10.23
CA ALA A 5 14.20 -2.27 9.90
C ALA A 5 14.78 -1.40 8.76
N ARG A 6 16.10 -1.21 8.75
CA ARG A 6 16.83 -0.57 7.64
C ARG A 6 17.48 -1.63 6.78
N GLY A 7 17.33 -1.52 5.46
CA GLY A 7 17.93 -2.45 4.50
C GLY A 7 17.19 -2.47 3.16
N THR A 8 17.51 -3.47 2.34
CA THR A 8 16.73 -3.80 1.15
C THR A 8 15.37 -4.38 1.57
N PRO A 9 14.24 -3.81 1.12
CA PRO A 9 12.93 -4.15 1.69
C PRO A 9 12.57 -5.63 1.59
N GLY A 10 12.92 -6.28 0.47
CA GLY A 10 12.66 -7.70 0.27
C GLY A 10 13.40 -8.58 1.27
N ALA A 11 14.71 -8.36 1.42
CA ALA A 11 15.55 -9.10 2.36
C ALA A 11 15.09 -8.86 3.80
N ALA A 12 14.89 -7.59 4.18
CA ALA A 12 14.45 -7.24 5.53
C ALA A 12 13.08 -7.84 5.90
N LEU A 13 12.17 -8.01 4.92
CA LEU A 13 10.89 -8.69 5.16
C LEU A 13 11.04 -10.21 5.28
N VAL A 14 11.90 -10.83 4.46
CA VAL A 14 12.18 -12.26 4.54
C VAL A 14 12.87 -12.62 5.85
N ASP A 15 13.85 -11.82 6.27
CA ASP A 15 14.58 -12.01 7.53
C ASP A 15 13.70 -11.76 8.77
N ALA A 16 12.63 -10.99 8.63
CA ALA A 16 11.70 -10.71 9.73
C ALA A 16 10.71 -11.86 10.00
N VAL A 17 10.55 -12.80 9.05
CA VAL A 17 9.74 -14.00 9.24
C VAL A 17 10.54 -14.97 10.09
N ALA A 18 9.97 -15.39 11.23
CA ALA A 18 10.68 -16.22 12.18
C ALA A 18 10.34 -17.72 12.01
N ASP A 19 9.11 -18.03 11.62
CA ASP A 19 8.60 -19.41 11.59
C ASP A 19 7.95 -19.77 10.24
N PRO A 20 8.05 -21.03 9.76
CA PRO A 20 7.36 -21.49 8.56
C PRO A 20 5.82 -21.36 8.63
N GLY A 21 5.25 -21.30 9.83
CA GLY A 21 3.81 -21.10 10.07
C GLY A 21 3.34 -19.64 9.92
N ASP A 22 4.25 -18.69 9.78
CA ASP A 22 3.91 -17.27 9.60
C ASP A 22 3.27 -17.01 8.21
N LEU A 23 2.49 -15.93 8.09
CA LEU A 23 1.95 -15.49 6.80
C LEU A 23 2.49 -14.10 6.46
N LEU A 24 3.32 -14.02 5.42
CA LEU A 24 3.84 -12.74 4.94
C LEU A 24 2.87 -12.10 3.94
N VAL A 25 2.21 -11.01 4.36
CA VAL A 25 1.29 -10.25 3.51
C VAL A 25 1.99 -9.04 2.90
N VAL A 26 2.03 -8.96 1.58
CA VAL A 26 2.64 -7.83 0.85
C VAL A 26 1.68 -7.23 -0.16
N GLY A 27 1.51 -5.91 -0.10
CA GLY A 27 0.73 -5.17 -1.10
C GLY A 27 1.52 -4.94 -2.38
N THR A 28 0.86 -4.98 -3.53
CA THR A 28 1.46 -4.48 -4.77
C THR A 28 1.29 -2.95 -4.81
N GLY A 29 2.41 -2.22 -4.78
CA GLY A 29 2.39 -0.76 -4.68
C GLY A 29 1.75 -0.07 -5.89
N SER A 30 1.18 1.13 -5.65
CA SER A 30 0.63 2.04 -6.66
C SER A 30 1.73 2.91 -7.28
N ARG A 31 2.79 2.29 -7.81
CA ARG A 31 3.70 3.03 -8.68
C ARG A 31 3.11 3.03 -10.08
N ALA A 32 3.18 4.18 -10.76
CA ALA A 32 2.83 4.28 -12.18
C ALA A 32 3.46 3.11 -12.95
N PRO A 33 2.82 2.54 -13.98
CA PRO A 33 3.33 1.39 -14.73
C PRO A 33 4.82 1.52 -15.08
N VAL A 34 5.25 2.76 -15.39
CA VAL A 34 6.62 3.17 -15.72
C VAL A 34 7.62 2.98 -14.55
N LEU A 35 7.21 3.24 -13.30
CA LEU A 35 8.05 3.01 -12.10
C LEU A 35 8.01 1.54 -11.62
N ARG A 36 7.08 0.73 -12.14
CA ARG A 36 6.97 -0.71 -11.86
C ARG A 36 8.06 -1.51 -12.60
N ALA A 37 8.56 -0.99 -13.71
CA ALA A 37 9.68 -1.57 -14.47
C ALA A 37 11.06 -1.21 -13.91
N LEU A 38 11.19 -0.06 -13.23
CA LEU A 38 12.50 0.51 -12.86
C LEU A 38 13.07 0.00 -11.52
N ARG A 39 12.28 -0.70 -10.69
CA ARG A 39 12.76 -1.26 -9.41
C ARG A 39 12.37 -2.73 -9.25
N PRO A 40 13.28 -3.58 -8.75
CA PRO A 40 12.96 -4.95 -8.37
C PRO A 40 11.72 -4.98 -7.48
N SER A 41 10.71 -5.76 -7.87
CA SER A 41 9.47 -5.88 -7.10
C SER A 41 9.76 -6.57 -5.77
N VAL A 42 9.50 -5.88 -4.65
CA VAL A 42 9.63 -6.43 -3.30
C VAL A 42 8.78 -7.70 -3.17
N ALA A 43 7.55 -7.68 -3.68
CA ALA A 43 6.68 -8.85 -3.67
C ALA A 43 7.28 -10.04 -4.44
N ARG A 44 7.95 -9.80 -5.58
CA ARG A 44 8.64 -10.87 -6.33
C ARG A 44 9.83 -11.42 -5.55
N TYR A 45 10.59 -10.56 -4.86
CA TYR A 45 11.69 -11.01 -4.03
C TYR A 45 11.18 -11.91 -2.88
N CYS A 46 10.15 -11.47 -2.16
CA CYS A 46 9.57 -12.25 -1.07
C CYS A 46 9.01 -13.60 -1.57
N LEU A 47 8.30 -13.63 -2.70
CA LEU A 47 7.80 -14.87 -3.30
C LEU A 47 8.92 -15.87 -3.64
N ALA A 48 10.10 -15.39 -3.99
CA ALA A 48 11.21 -16.25 -4.40
C ALA A 48 12.09 -16.72 -3.23
N HIS A 49 12.09 -16.02 -2.09
CA HIS A 49 13.06 -16.26 -1.01
C HIS A 49 12.42 -16.48 0.37
N ALA A 50 11.13 -16.18 0.57
CA ALA A 50 10.48 -16.42 1.85
C ALA A 50 10.31 -17.92 2.09
N SER A 51 10.61 -18.35 3.32
CA SER A 51 10.38 -19.72 3.81
C SER A 51 8.92 -19.98 4.21
N CYS A 52 8.09 -18.94 4.23
CA CYS A 52 6.69 -18.99 4.64
C CYS A 52 5.72 -18.68 3.47
N PRO A 53 4.43 -19.03 3.60
CA PRO A 53 3.40 -18.57 2.67
C PRO A 53 3.39 -17.06 2.49
N VAL A 54 3.32 -16.60 1.24
CA VAL A 54 3.29 -15.17 0.88
C VAL A 54 1.97 -14.81 0.21
N LEU A 55 1.19 -13.91 0.81
CA LEU A 55 -0.04 -13.38 0.23
C LEU A 55 0.21 -12.03 -0.44
N VAL A 56 0.04 -11.99 -1.75
CA VAL A 56 0.20 -10.77 -2.54
C VAL A 56 -1.16 -10.12 -2.79
N VAL A 57 -1.35 -8.89 -2.31
CA VAL A 57 -2.62 -8.18 -2.43
C VAL A 57 -2.56 -7.15 -3.58
N PRO A 58 -3.38 -7.29 -4.64
CA PRO A 58 -3.49 -6.27 -5.69
C PRO A 58 -4.18 -5.00 -5.17
N PRO A 59 -3.95 -3.82 -5.79
CA PRO A 59 -4.72 -2.64 -5.46
C PRO A 59 -6.20 -2.88 -5.80
N GLY A 60 -7.07 -2.85 -4.78
CA GLY A 60 -8.51 -2.95 -4.99
C GLY A 60 -9.15 -1.60 -5.40
N PRO A 61 -10.36 -1.62 -5.95
CA PRO A 61 -11.10 -0.41 -6.34
C PRO A 61 -11.31 0.56 -5.17
N LEU A 62 -11.53 0.02 -3.96
CA LEU A 62 -11.65 0.78 -2.72
C LEU A 62 -10.43 1.67 -2.45
N ARG A 63 -9.23 1.28 -2.89
CA ARG A 63 -8.02 2.10 -2.75
C ARG A 63 -8.11 3.36 -3.61
N ALA A 64 -8.62 3.24 -4.85
CA ALA A 64 -8.82 4.40 -5.72
C ALA A 64 -9.85 5.36 -5.13
N ASP A 65 -10.93 4.82 -4.57
CA ASP A 65 -11.95 5.61 -3.87
C ASP A 65 -11.37 6.30 -2.63
N LEU A 66 -10.62 5.58 -1.79
CA LEU A 66 -9.91 6.16 -0.64
C LEU A 66 -8.90 7.22 -1.06
N GLU A 67 -8.21 7.04 -2.18
CA GLU A 67 -7.26 8.02 -2.69
C GLU A 67 -7.96 9.28 -3.23
N SER A 68 -9.14 9.14 -3.83
CA SER A 68 -9.99 10.26 -4.23
C SER A 68 -10.49 11.06 -3.02
N VAL A 69 -10.93 10.37 -1.96
CA VAL A 69 -11.35 10.98 -0.69
C VAL A 69 -10.16 11.62 0.03
N ARG A 70 -8.98 10.97 0.05
CA ARG A 70 -7.75 11.54 0.63
C ARG A 70 -7.31 12.79 -0.11
N ARG A 71 -7.39 12.82 -1.44
CA ARG A 71 -7.15 14.05 -2.21
C ARG A 71 -8.14 15.12 -1.78
N ARG A 72 -9.45 14.86 -1.79
CA ARG A 72 -10.49 15.82 -1.36
C ARG A 72 -10.26 16.36 0.06
N ARG A 73 -9.93 15.49 1.03
CA ARG A 73 -9.58 15.91 2.40
C ARG A 73 -8.27 16.69 2.46
N ARG A 74 -7.26 16.29 1.69
CA ARG A 74 -5.95 16.97 1.60
C ARG A 74 -6.07 18.37 0.99
N TRP A 75 -7.07 18.61 0.13
CA TRP A 75 -7.34 19.92 -0.44
C TRP A 75 -8.09 20.88 0.50
N ARG A 76 -8.51 20.45 1.71
CA ARG A 76 -9.32 21.26 2.66
C ARG A 76 -10.22 22.26 1.93
N MET A 77 -11.02 21.76 0.97
CA MET A 77 -11.98 22.63 0.33
C MET A 77 -12.97 23.08 1.41
N PRO A 78 -13.11 24.39 1.66
CA PRO A 78 -14.23 24.86 2.47
C PRO A 78 -15.49 24.50 1.69
N MET A 79 -16.39 23.74 2.32
CA MET A 79 -17.76 23.69 1.86
C MET A 79 -18.36 25.05 2.20
N ASP A 80 -18.75 25.84 1.21
CA ASP A 80 -19.55 27.03 1.46
C ASP A 80 -20.93 26.57 1.93
N ALA A 81 -21.17 26.69 3.23
CA ALA A 81 -22.48 26.41 3.85
C ALA A 81 -23.63 27.27 3.28
N ARG A 82 -23.31 28.27 2.44
CA ARG A 82 -24.26 29.16 1.78
C ARG A 82 -24.90 28.56 0.52
N GLU A 83 -24.34 27.48 -0.05
CA GLU A 83 -24.97 26.77 -1.18
C GLU A 83 -26.10 25.82 -0.73
N LEU A 84 -26.18 25.51 0.57
CA LEU A 84 -27.22 24.63 1.14
C LEU A 84 -28.43 25.40 1.70
N THR A 85 -28.40 26.73 1.72
CA THR A 85 -29.54 27.57 2.14
C THR A 85 -30.25 28.25 0.97
N GLY A 86 -30.05 27.76 -0.27
CA GLY A 86 -30.90 28.07 -1.40
C GLY A 86 -32.28 27.42 -1.27
N CYS A 87 -33.03 27.77 -0.22
CA CYS A 87 -34.47 27.88 -0.37
C CYS A 87 -34.73 29.12 -1.24
N PRO A 88 -35.68 29.06 -2.19
CA PRO A 88 -36.10 30.23 -2.95
C PRO A 88 -36.62 31.36 -2.04
#